data_AF-A0A7X7G8D7-F1
#
_entry.id   AF-A0A7X7G8D7-F1
#
_cell.length_a   1.000
_cell.length_b   1.000
_cell.length_c   1.000
_cell.angle_alpha   90.00
_cell.angle_beta   90.00
_cell.angle_gamma   90.00
#
_symmetry.space_group_name_H-M   'P 1'
#
loop_
_entity.id
_entity.type
_entity.pdbx_description
1 polymer ?
#
loop_
_entity_poly.entity_id
_entity_poly.type
_entity_poly.pdbx_seq_one_letter_code
_entity_poly.pdbx_strand_id
1 'polypeptide(L)'
;MTVTEPRPELLPELATFPAGREVRVEVRDLRPGTLRVRHLGEVVAEVPHDGHGLVSLGALAPGGYGVEAEGVRTALDVQREPRSRLRYGFVASFPPGRDPGGVAELARRLHLTAVQLYDWAYRHADLLGGGEEYVDPLGRPVSLPTVRALAAALRACGADPLGYAAVYAVGEEEWARWSHLALLRAGGEPWSLGTFLRIVDPAHPEWLEHLAGQLRRAVAETGLAGFHLDQYGYPRRARRADGARVDVAESFATLLAHLRAQLPAERLVFNQVNDFPTWRTAHSPQDAVYIEPWHPQDDLGDLARTVERARRAGKPVVLAAYQSVYRSADAASADTATALTMATLFSHGATQLLAGEEGNVLVDPYYVDNHPAEPGTLALLRRWYDFLVEHDELLMGPQEDVTTAYVGPYNDECDVVGLPCTGEPTAGAVWRRVVQVDGRLVVHLVNLLDQPDARWDAPRAAVRPVTGGVLRIRRVAGRPRVRVADPDGEGYLRDVPVRDDGEHVLAELPPLRVWQLVLVDPWGEEA
;
A
#
# COMPACT_ATOMS: atom_id res chain seq x y z
N MET A 1 -25.09 4.09 -16.16
CA MET A 1 -25.72 3.77 -14.86
C MET A 1 -26.57 2.53 -15.01
N THR A 2 -25.95 1.35 -14.92
CA THR A 2 -26.68 0.13 -14.57
C THR A 2 -26.90 0.20 -13.07
N VAL A 3 -28.16 0.27 -12.64
CA VAL A 3 -28.55 0.09 -11.24
C VAL A 3 -28.20 -1.36 -10.91
N THR A 4 -27.00 -1.57 -10.36
CA THR A 4 -26.61 -2.84 -9.75
C THR A 4 -27.58 -3.10 -8.61
N GLU A 5 -28.19 -4.28 -8.58
CA GLU A 5 -29.06 -4.69 -7.47
C GLU A 5 -28.35 -4.45 -6.13
N PRO A 6 -29.09 -4.05 -5.08
CA PRO A 6 -28.55 -3.94 -3.73
C PRO A 6 -27.91 -5.27 -3.34
N ARG A 7 -26.60 -5.28 -3.07
CA ARG A 7 -25.86 -6.47 -2.63
C ARG A 7 -25.56 -6.34 -1.14
N PRO A 8 -25.78 -7.39 -0.34
CA PRO A 8 -25.41 -7.40 1.07
C PRO A 8 -23.96 -6.95 1.26
N GLU A 9 -23.75 -5.87 2.01
CA GLU A 9 -22.44 -5.25 2.20
C GLU A 9 -22.29 -4.71 3.63
N LEU A 10 -21.10 -4.92 4.19
CA LEU A 10 -20.61 -4.20 5.36
C LEU A 10 -19.56 -3.19 4.91
N LEU A 11 -19.61 -1.95 5.37
CA LEU A 11 -18.66 -0.92 4.98
C LEU A 11 -18.29 -0.07 6.20
N PRO A 12 -17.01 0.06 6.58
CA PRO A 12 -16.64 0.91 7.71
C PRO A 12 -17.05 2.35 7.42
N GLU A 13 -17.46 3.12 8.43
CA GLU A 13 -17.79 4.55 8.25
C GLU A 13 -16.58 5.34 7.73
N LEU A 14 -15.39 5.03 8.24
CA LEU A 14 -14.13 5.68 7.92
C LEU A 14 -13.11 4.64 7.47
N ALA A 15 -12.17 5.05 6.61
CA ALA A 15 -11.03 4.22 6.21
C ALA A 15 -10.08 3.91 7.38
N THR A 16 -10.05 4.78 8.40
CA THR A 16 -9.36 4.57 9.69
C THR A 16 -10.09 5.29 10.82
N PHE A 17 -9.96 4.77 12.04
CA PHE A 17 -10.56 5.33 13.25
C PHE A 17 -9.45 5.75 14.23
N PRO A 18 -9.41 7.00 14.70
CA PRO A 18 -8.55 7.37 15.82
C PRO A 18 -8.93 6.61 17.10
N ALA A 19 -7.95 6.21 17.89
CA ALA A 19 -8.18 5.56 19.18
C ALA A 19 -9.11 6.39 20.09
N GLY A 20 -10.05 5.72 20.75
CA GLY A 20 -11.04 6.34 21.63
C GLY A 20 -12.21 7.02 20.90
N ARG A 21 -12.19 7.10 19.56
CA ARG A 21 -13.37 7.49 18.78
C ARG A 21 -14.34 6.31 18.69
N GLU A 22 -15.63 6.63 18.66
CA GLU A 22 -16.66 5.64 18.34
C GLU A 22 -16.41 5.04 16.95
N VAL A 23 -16.48 3.71 16.88
CA VAL A 23 -16.33 2.95 15.64
C VAL A 23 -17.70 2.54 15.14
N ARG A 24 -17.96 2.79 13.84
CA ARG A 24 -19.24 2.52 13.20
C ARG A 24 -19.05 1.77 11.88
N VAL A 25 -19.97 0.87 11.60
CA VAL A 25 -20.05 0.11 10.35
C VAL A 25 -21.41 0.36 9.72
N GLU A 26 -21.41 0.67 8.44
CA GLU A 26 -22.60 0.74 7.60
C GLU A 26 -22.98 -0.67 7.16
N VAL A 27 -24.21 -1.06 7.46
CA VAL A 27 -24.83 -2.29 7.00
C VAL A 27 -25.75 -1.96 5.84
N ARG A 28 -25.68 -2.73 4.75
CA ARG A 28 -26.50 -2.54 3.55
C ARG A 28 -27.10 -3.88 3.13
N ASP A 29 -28.42 -3.96 3.06
CA ASP A 29 -29.16 -5.09 2.47
C ASP A 29 -28.87 -6.46 3.14
N LEU A 30 -28.56 -6.48 4.44
CA LEU A 30 -28.52 -7.71 5.24
C LEU A 30 -29.88 -7.98 5.87
N ARG A 31 -30.13 -9.21 6.33
CA ARG A 31 -31.27 -9.47 7.22
C ARG A 31 -30.93 -8.98 8.64
N PRO A 32 -31.92 -8.61 9.46
CA PRO A 32 -31.67 -8.31 10.87
C PRO A 32 -30.96 -9.47 11.57
N GLY A 33 -29.95 -9.15 12.37
CA GLY A 33 -29.04 -10.14 12.93
C GLY A 33 -28.02 -9.53 13.88
N THR A 34 -26.85 -10.18 13.96
CA THR A 34 -25.77 -9.79 14.85
C THR A 34 -24.47 -9.65 14.06
N LEU A 35 -23.83 -8.49 14.17
CA LEU A 35 -22.44 -8.27 13.74
C LEU A 35 -21.52 -8.92 14.76
N ARG A 36 -20.58 -9.75 14.30
CA ARG A 36 -19.49 -10.28 15.13
C ARG A 36 -18.22 -9.51 14.84
N VAL A 37 -17.62 -8.95 15.88
CA VAL A 37 -16.34 -8.24 15.81
C VAL A 37 -15.25 -9.16 16.33
N ARG A 38 -14.19 -9.34 15.54
CA ARG A 38 -13.06 -10.22 15.86
C ARG A 38 -11.76 -9.43 15.99
N HIS A 39 -10.93 -9.83 16.94
CA HIS A 39 -9.55 -9.34 17.10
C HIS A 39 -8.63 -10.55 17.22
N LEU A 40 -7.67 -10.69 16.30
CA LEU A 40 -6.73 -11.81 16.26
C LEU A 40 -7.41 -13.20 16.35
N GLY A 41 -8.59 -13.35 15.71
CA GLY A 41 -9.40 -14.57 15.67
C GLY A 41 -10.48 -14.66 16.77
N GLU A 42 -10.30 -13.96 17.89
CA GLU A 42 -11.22 -13.99 19.04
C GLU A 42 -12.43 -13.08 18.80
N VAL A 43 -13.64 -13.52 19.17
CA VAL A 43 -14.83 -12.66 19.15
C VAL A 43 -14.79 -11.74 20.36
N VAL A 44 -14.64 -10.43 20.12
CA VAL A 44 -14.50 -9.41 21.17
C VAL A 44 -15.77 -8.60 21.39
N ALA A 45 -16.68 -8.58 20.40
CA ALA A 45 -17.99 -7.97 20.55
C ALA A 45 -19.02 -8.63 19.62
N GLU A 46 -20.27 -8.61 20.06
CA GLU A 46 -21.44 -8.98 19.26
C GLU A 46 -22.49 -7.86 19.38
N VAL A 47 -22.91 -7.31 18.24
CA VAL A 47 -23.76 -6.11 18.20
C VAL A 47 -24.97 -6.36 17.28
N PRO A 48 -26.21 -6.15 17.73
CA PRO A 48 -27.39 -6.34 16.90
C PRO A 48 -27.47 -5.27 15.79
N HIS A 49 -28.08 -5.63 14.65
CA HIS A 49 -28.37 -4.71 13.55
C HIS A 49 -29.72 -5.04 12.89
N ASP A 50 -30.35 -4.02 12.29
CA ASP A 50 -31.65 -4.13 11.62
C ASP A 50 -31.53 -4.38 10.11
N GLY A 51 -30.33 -4.79 9.66
CA GLY A 51 -30.04 -5.10 8.25
C GLY A 51 -29.65 -3.91 7.36
N HIS A 52 -29.75 -2.69 7.89
CA HIS A 52 -29.42 -1.45 7.15
C HIS A 52 -28.94 -0.33 8.10
N GLY A 53 -28.20 0.64 7.56
CA GLY A 53 -27.79 1.86 8.26
C GLY A 53 -26.48 1.75 9.03
N LEU A 54 -26.12 2.82 9.75
CA LEU A 54 -24.91 2.85 10.58
C LEU A 54 -25.15 2.19 11.94
N VAL A 55 -24.31 1.21 12.27
CA VAL A 55 -24.32 0.49 13.54
C VAL A 55 -23.09 0.87 14.34
N SER A 56 -23.28 1.28 15.60
CA SER A 56 -22.18 1.60 16.52
C SER A 56 -21.64 0.34 17.18
N LEU A 57 -20.32 0.18 17.13
CA LEU A 57 -19.57 -0.88 17.80
C LEU A 57 -18.93 -0.38 19.11
N GLY A 58 -19.21 0.87 19.51
CA GLY A 58 -18.59 1.52 20.65
C GLY A 58 -17.14 1.94 20.37
N ALA A 59 -16.38 2.15 21.45
CA ALA A 59 -14.95 2.42 21.35
C ALA A 59 -14.17 1.09 21.39
N LEU A 60 -13.28 0.89 20.43
CA LEU A 60 -12.36 -0.24 20.37
C LEU A 60 -10.95 0.21 20.76
N ALA A 61 -10.15 -0.72 21.28
CA ALA A 61 -8.73 -0.46 21.52
C ALA A 61 -8.00 -0.29 20.18
N PRO A 62 -6.78 0.29 20.15
CA PRO A 62 -5.98 0.30 18.94
C PRO A 62 -5.68 -1.12 18.46
N GLY A 63 -5.89 -1.39 17.17
CA GLY A 63 -5.72 -2.71 16.57
C GLY A 63 -6.49 -2.88 15.26
N GLY A 64 -6.26 -4.01 14.61
CA GLY A 64 -7.00 -4.45 13.43
C GLY A 64 -8.16 -5.36 13.82
N TYR A 65 -9.36 -5.13 13.29
CA TYR A 65 -10.54 -5.94 13.61
C TYR A 65 -11.24 -6.45 12.36
N GLY A 66 -11.76 -7.67 12.40
CA GLY A 66 -12.70 -8.19 11.42
C GLY A 66 -14.15 -7.98 11.88
N VAL A 67 -15.06 -7.69 10.95
CA VAL A 67 -16.50 -7.62 11.22
C VAL A 67 -17.24 -8.52 10.24
N GLU A 68 -18.08 -9.41 10.74
CA GLU A 68 -18.83 -10.34 9.90
C GLU A 68 -20.32 -10.46 10.27
N ALA A 69 -21.15 -10.65 9.26
CA ALA A 69 -22.55 -11.07 9.38
C ALA A 69 -23.02 -11.74 8.07
N GLU A 70 -23.78 -12.84 8.18
CA GLU A 70 -24.34 -13.58 7.03
C GLU A 70 -23.31 -13.97 5.94
N GLY A 71 -22.04 -14.18 6.31
CA GLY A 71 -20.96 -14.49 5.36
C GLY A 71 -20.38 -13.27 4.63
N VAL A 72 -20.91 -12.07 4.88
CA VAL A 72 -20.33 -10.79 4.44
C VAL A 72 -19.33 -10.33 5.49
N ARG A 73 -18.20 -9.76 5.02
CA ARG A 73 -17.12 -9.30 5.88
C ARG A 73 -16.64 -7.90 5.51
N THR A 74 -16.07 -7.21 6.50
CA THR A 74 -15.17 -6.08 6.32
C THR A 74 -14.18 -6.03 7.49
N ALA A 75 -13.30 -5.03 7.51
CA ALA A 75 -12.35 -4.82 8.59
C ALA A 75 -12.37 -3.38 9.13
N LEU A 76 -11.70 -3.16 10.25
CA LEU A 76 -11.58 -1.87 10.93
C LEU A 76 -10.13 -1.65 11.36
N ASP A 77 -9.60 -0.47 11.05
CA ASP A 77 -8.29 -0.01 11.50
C ASP A 77 -8.46 1.05 12.60
N VAL A 78 -8.14 0.71 13.84
CA VAL A 78 -8.17 1.64 14.97
C VAL A 78 -6.74 2.05 15.32
N GLN A 79 -6.37 3.28 14.98
CA GLN A 79 -4.99 3.76 15.06
C GLN A 79 -4.71 4.49 16.37
N ARG A 80 -3.65 4.07 17.08
CA ARG A 80 -3.07 4.84 18.18
C ARG A 80 -2.36 6.09 17.67
N GLU A 81 -1.54 5.92 16.65
CA GLU A 81 -0.74 6.97 16.03
C GLU A 81 -1.30 7.26 14.64
N PRO A 82 -1.80 8.49 14.38
CA PRO A 82 -2.26 8.87 13.05
C PRO A 82 -1.17 8.67 12.01
N ARG A 83 -1.54 8.20 10.81
CA ARG A 83 -0.62 8.01 9.68
C ARG A 83 0.50 6.98 9.90
N SER A 84 0.39 6.15 10.94
CA SER A 84 1.30 5.02 11.20
C SER A 84 1.20 3.90 10.14
N ARG A 85 0.21 3.98 9.25
CA ARG A 85 0.03 3.13 8.07
C ARG A 85 -0.19 3.98 6.82
N LEU A 86 0.22 3.44 5.67
CA LEU A 86 -0.13 3.99 4.37
C LEU A 86 -0.69 2.87 3.48
N ARG A 87 -2.02 2.87 3.31
CA ARG A 87 -2.74 2.18 2.24
C ARG A 87 -3.15 3.26 1.24
N TYR A 88 -2.61 3.19 0.03
CA TYR A 88 -2.57 4.35 -0.87
C TYR A 88 -3.34 4.04 -2.15
N GLY A 89 -4.31 4.89 -2.51
CA GLY A 89 -4.95 4.84 -3.83
C GLY A 89 -4.65 6.05 -4.69
N PHE A 90 -5.36 6.18 -5.79
CA PHE A 90 -5.18 7.31 -6.71
C PHE A 90 -6.48 7.86 -7.30
N VAL A 91 -6.41 9.10 -7.79
CA VAL A 91 -7.36 9.75 -8.70
C VAL A 91 -6.54 10.57 -9.68
N ALA A 92 -6.88 10.51 -10.96
CA ALA A 92 -6.15 11.12 -12.07
C ALA A 92 -7.07 11.92 -13.02
N SER A 93 -8.35 12.15 -12.66
CA SER A 93 -9.31 12.87 -13.51
C SER A 93 -10.11 13.92 -12.73
N PHE A 94 -10.18 15.15 -13.24
CA PHE A 94 -10.77 16.30 -12.51
C PHE A 94 -11.69 17.20 -13.36
N PRO A 95 -12.59 16.66 -14.21
CA PRO A 95 -13.48 17.50 -15.00
C PRO A 95 -14.46 18.27 -14.08
N PRO A 96 -14.96 19.45 -14.53
CA PRO A 96 -16.00 20.17 -13.80
C PRO A 96 -17.23 19.29 -13.52
N GLY A 97 -17.75 19.36 -12.29
CA GLY A 97 -19.00 18.67 -11.91
C GLY A 97 -18.87 17.18 -11.64
N ARG A 98 -17.64 16.63 -11.55
CA ARG A 98 -17.41 15.24 -11.14
C ARG A 98 -17.94 15.01 -9.71
N ASP A 99 -18.66 13.91 -9.52
CA ASP A 99 -19.09 13.45 -8.20
C ASP A 99 -17.93 12.74 -7.47
N PRO A 100 -17.54 13.17 -6.24
CA PRO A 100 -16.52 12.49 -5.46
C PRO A 100 -17.00 11.22 -4.74
N GLY A 101 -18.31 10.91 -4.76
CA GLY A 101 -18.91 9.85 -3.97
C GLY A 101 -18.31 8.46 -4.20
N GLY A 102 -18.11 8.07 -5.46
CA GLY A 102 -17.54 6.76 -5.80
C GLY A 102 -16.10 6.59 -5.30
N VAL A 103 -15.30 7.66 -5.34
CA VAL A 103 -13.92 7.67 -4.83
C VAL A 103 -13.91 7.49 -3.31
N ALA A 104 -14.76 8.24 -2.60
CA ALA A 104 -14.87 8.12 -1.14
C ALA A 104 -15.37 6.74 -0.70
N GLU A 105 -16.30 6.15 -1.44
CA GLU A 105 -16.78 4.78 -1.18
C GLU A 105 -15.68 3.73 -1.43
N LEU A 106 -14.91 3.85 -2.52
CA LEU A 106 -13.75 2.98 -2.77
C LEU A 106 -12.71 3.09 -1.65
N ALA A 107 -12.43 4.31 -1.19
CA ALA A 107 -11.51 4.55 -0.09
C ALA A 107 -11.95 3.85 1.21
N ARG A 108 -13.25 3.87 1.53
CA ARG A 108 -13.80 3.11 2.66
C ARG A 108 -13.73 1.60 2.43
N ARG A 109 -14.09 1.13 1.23
CA ARG A 109 -14.14 -0.30 0.88
C ARG A 109 -12.77 -0.97 0.91
N LEU A 110 -11.72 -0.22 0.57
CA LEU A 110 -10.33 -0.69 0.57
C LEU A 110 -9.52 -0.09 1.72
N HIS A 111 -10.16 0.55 2.70
CA HIS A 111 -9.50 1.14 3.87
C HIS A 111 -8.33 2.09 3.53
N LEU A 112 -8.42 2.82 2.42
CA LEU A 112 -7.34 3.68 1.93
C LEU A 112 -7.12 4.85 2.90
N THR A 113 -5.93 4.90 3.50
CA THR A 113 -5.54 5.98 4.42
C THR A 113 -5.15 7.27 3.70
N ALA A 114 -4.84 7.19 2.41
CA ALA A 114 -4.51 8.33 1.57
C ALA A 114 -4.86 8.02 0.11
N VAL A 115 -5.06 9.08 -0.67
CA VAL A 115 -5.32 9.00 -2.11
C VAL A 115 -4.50 10.06 -2.81
N GLN A 116 -3.71 9.65 -3.80
CA GLN A 116 -2.90 10.54 -4.62
C GLN A 116 -3.77 11.19 -5.69
N LEU A 117 -3.83 12.51 -5.72
CA LEU A 117 -4.42 13.28 -6.81
C LEU A 117 -3.32 13.54 -7.84
N TYR A 118 -3.25 12.69 -8.87
CA TYR A 118 -2.22 12.69 -9.91
C TYR A 118 -2.55 13.70 -11.02
N ASP A 119 -1.58 14.51 -11.45
CA ASP A 119 -1.75 15.55 -12.49
C ASP A 119 -2.94 16.51 -12.26
N TRP A 120 -3.16 16.88 -11.00
CA TRP A 120 -4.20 17.83 -10.60
C TRP A 120 -3.81 19.30 -10.80
N ALA A 121 -2.52 19.60 -10.99
CA ALA A 121 -1.96 20.94 -10.96
C ALA A 121 -1.89 21.56 -12.36
N TYR A 122 -1.87 22.90 -12.43
CA TYR A 122 -1.77 23.63 -13.71
C TYR A 122 -0.45 23.34 -14.42
N ARG A 123 0.67 23.61 -13.75
CA ARG A 123 2.02 23.32 -14.23
C ARG A 123 2.95 22.97 -13.08
N HIS A 124 4.01 22.23 -13.36
CA HIS A 124 4.96 21.73 -12.35
C HIS A 124 5.65 22.84 -11.53
N ALA A 125 5.90 23.99 -12.14
CA ALA A 125 6.49 25.16 -11.46
C ALA A 125 5.45 26.24 -11.08
N ASP A 126 4.17 26.05 -11.41
CA ASP A 126 3.08 26.98 -11.06
C ASP A 126 1.78 26.20 -10.88
N LEU A 127 1.56 25.68 -9.67
CA LEU A 127 0.54 24.66 -9.41
C LEU A 127 -0.88 25.20 -9.57
N LEU A 128 -1.10 26.50 -9.30
CA LEU A 128 -2.41 27.15 -9.28
C LEU A 128 -2.50 28.36 -10.22
N GLY A 129 -1.56 28.53 -11.14
CA GLY A 129 -1.50 29.69 -12.05
C GLY A 129 -2.62 29.75 -13.08
N GLY A 130 -3.23 28.60 -13.39
CA GLY A 130 -4.24 28.45 -14.43
C GLY A 130 -5.63 28.99 -14.08
N GLY A 131 -5.86 29.40 -12.83
CA GLY A 131 -7.17 29.79 -12.32
C GLY A 131 -8.01 28.58 -11.88
N GLU A 132 -9.33 28.78 -11.81
CA GLU A 132 -10.28 27.77 -11.28
C GLU A 132 -10.50 26.58 -12.23
N GLU A 133 -10.36 26.81 -13.54
CA GLU A 133 -10.45 25.79 -14.58
C GLU A 133 -9.36 26.02 -15.62
N TYR A 134 -8.69 24.95 -16.04
CA TYR A 134 -7.61 25.01 -17.02
C TYR A 134 -7.47 23.69 -17.76
N VAL A 135 -6.62 23.71 -18.78
CA VAL A 135 -6.17 22.53 -19.49
C VAL A 135 -4.76 22.20 -18.97
N ASP A 136 -4.58 20.96 -18.51
CA ASP A 136 -3.29 20.47 -18.05
C ASP A 136 -2.26 20.40 -19.20
N PRO A 137 -0.97 20.14 -18.92
CA PRO A 137 0.06 20.07 -19.95
C PRO A 137 -0.16 19.01 -21.04
N LEU A 138 -1.07 18.05 -20.83
CA LEU A 138 -1.37 16.95 -21.75
C LEU A 138 -2.78 17.08 -22.39
N GLY A 139 -3.42 18.24 -22.25
CA GLY A 139 -4.66 18.55 -22.98
C GLY A 139 -5.95 18.18 -22.25
N ARG A 140 -5.90 17.89 -20.95
CA ARG A 140 -7.07 17.42 -20.18
C ARG A 140 -7.68 18.55 -19.34
N PRO A 141 -9.02 18.62 -19.25
CA PRO A 141 -9.69 19.63 -18.44
C PRO A 141 -9.54 19.32 -16.95
N VAL A 142 -9.14 20.33 -16.18
CA VAL A 142 -8.99 20.28 -14.73
C VAL A 142 -9.78 21.42 -14.10
N SER A 143 -10.51 21.10 -13.03
CA SER A 143 -11.33 22.03 -12.24
C SER A 143 -10.90 21.98 -10.77
N LEU A 144 -10.37 23.09 -10.24
CA LEU A 144 -10.05 23.22 -8.80
C LEU A 144 -11.27 23.02 -7.88
N PRO A 145 -12.50 23.43 -8.26
CA PRO A 145 -13.70 23.02 -7.55
C PRO A 145 -13.84 21.51 -7.40
N THR A 146 -13.57 20.73 -8.46
CA THR A 146 -13.56 19.26 -8.41
C THR A 146 -12.45 18.73 -7.50
N VAL A 147 -11.24 19.29 -7.57
CA VAL A 147 -10.13 18.94 -6.66
C VAL A 147 -10.53 19.17 -5.19
N ARG A 148 -11.14 20.32 -4.88
CA ARG A 148 -11.66 20.63 -3.53
C ARG A 148 -12.74 19.66 -3.07
N ALA A 149 -13.69 19.31 -3.95
CA ALA A 149 -14.76 18.38 -3.64
C ALA A 149 -14.23 16.97 -3.31
N LEU A 150 -13.30 16.45 -4.13
CA LEU A 150 -12.61 15.19 -3.87
C LEU A 150 -11.83 15.23 -2.57
N ALA A 151 -11.06 16.30 -2.33
CA ALA A 151 -10.28 16.46 -1.12
C ALA A 151 -11.18 16.48 0.14
N ALA A 152 -12.31 17.20 0.08
CA ALA A 152 -13.28 17.24 1.17
C ALA A 152 -13.93 15.87 1.43
N ALA A 153 -14.33 15.13 0.39
CA ALA A 153 -14.94 13.81 0.52
C ALA A 153 -13.96 12.78 1.11
N LEU A 154 -12.71 12.79 0.65
CA LEU A 154 -11.65 11.91 1.17
C LEU A 154 -11.37 12.19 2.65
N ARG A 155 -11.25 13.46 3.05
CA ARG A 155 -11.10 13.81 4.47
C ARG A 155 -12.30 13.37 5.31
N ALA A 156 -13.51 13.52 4.78
CA ALA A 156 -14.73 13.14 5.48
C ALA A 156 -14.78 11.64 5.78
N CYS A 157 -14.22 10.79 4.92
CA CYS A 157 -14.09 9.35 5.15
C CYS A 157 -12.77 8.93 5.81
N GLY A 158 -11.95 9.87 6.30
CA GLY A 158 -10.73 9.56 7.06
C GLY A 158 -9.50 9.23 6.20
N ALA A 159 -9.48 9.61 4.93
CA ALA A 159 -8.34 9.50 4.03
C ALA A 159 -7.67 10.86 3.79
N ASP A 160 -6.33 10.89 3.72
CA ASP A 160 -5.57 12.08 3.35
C ASP A 160 -5.54 12.26 1.81
N PRO A 161 -6.10 13.33 1.23
CA PRO A 161 -5.90 13.66 -0.19
C PRO A 161 -4.51 14.30 -0.39
N LEU A 162 -3.66 13.65 -1.17
CA LEU A 162 -2.28 14.06 -1.40
C LEU A 162 -2.09 14.53 -2.84
N GLY A 163 -1.74 15.80 -3.04
CA GLY A 163 -1.50 16.33 -4.38
C GLY A 163 -0.18 15.80 -4.95
N TYR A 164 -0.17 15.40 -6.22
CA TYR A 164 1.07 15.17 -6.95
C TYR A 164 1.84 16.49 -7.14
N ALA A 165 3.15 16.46 -6.94
CA ALA A 165 4.06 17.56 -7.27
C ALA A 165 5.44 17.04 -7.66
N ALA A 166 5.87 17.30 -8.89
CA ALA A 166 7.26 17.04 -9.29
C ALA A 166 8.21 18.01 -8.59
N VAL A 167 9.26 17.49 -7.96
CA VAL A 167 10.07 18.30 -7.04
C VAL A 167 11.19 19.09 -7.68
N TYR A 168 11.45 18.90 -8.97
CA TYR A 168 12.64 19.45 -9.65
C TYR A 168 12.47 19.60 -11.16
N ALA A 169 11.23 19.76 -11.62
CA ALA A 169 10.88 19.80 -13.03
C ALA A 169 10.20 21.12 -13.40
N VAL A 170 10.58 21.68 -14.54
CA VAL A 170 10.06 22.96 -15.02
C VAL A 170 9.63 22.83 -16.48
N GLY A 171 8.44 23.38 -16.79
CA GLY A 171 7.88 23.44 -18.14
C GLY A 171 8.57 24.46 -19.05
N GLU A 172 8.21 24.47 -20.33
CA GLU A 172 8.77 25.37 -21.34
C GLU A 172 8.56 26.84 -20.98
N GLU A 173 7.34 27.19 -20.57
CA GLU A 173 6.91 28.56 -20.32
C GLU A 173 7.60 29.18 -19.11
N GLU A 174 7.93 28.38 -18.09
CA GLU A 174 8.66 28.85 -16.92
C GLU A 174 10.18 28.71 -17.08
N TRP A 175 10.66 28.04 -18.15
CA TRP A 175 12.07 27.66 -18.26
C TRP A 175 13.03 28.85 -18.25
N ALA A 176 12.69 29.95 -18.92
CA ALA A 176 13.55 31.12 -18.99
C ALA A 176 13.92 31.64 -17.58
N ARG A 177 12.98 31.57 -16.63
CA ARG A 177 13.19 31.97 -15.23
C ARG A 177 14.14 31.02 -14.50
N TRP A 178 14.05 29.72 -14.78
CA TRP A 178 14.72 28.68 -13.98
C TRP A 178 15.97 28.08 -14.62
N SER A 179 16.27 28.42 -15.88
CA SER A 179 17.38 27.85 -16.66
C SER A 179 18.76 27.98 -16.00
N HIS A 180 18.97 28.98 -15.15
CA HIS A 180 20.21 29.15 -14.38
C HIS A 180 20.39 28.08 -13.28
N LEU A 181 19.34 27.34 -12.92
CA LEU A 181 19.36 26.21 -11.98
C LEU A 181 19.45 24.86 -12.67
N ALA A 182 19.53 24.83 -14.01
CA ALA A 182 19.51 23.62 -14.80
C ALA A 182 20.58 22.62 -14.35
N LEU A 183 20.18 21.36 -14.18
CA LEU A 183 21.12 20.25 -14.11
C LEU A 183 21.50 19.85 -15.54
N LEU A 184 22.78 19.93 -15.86
CA LEU A 184 23.31 19.77 -17.20
C LEU A 184 23.93 18.38 -17.42
N ARG A 185 23.79 17.89 -18.64
CA ARG A 185 24.56 16.78 -19.22
C ARG A 185 25.98 17.24 -19.51
N ALA A 186 26.87 16.30 -19.80
CA ALA A 186 28.27 16.61 -20.15
C ALA A 186 28.40 17.55 -21.38
N GLY A 187 27.46 17.49 -22.32
CA GLY A 187 27.42 18.35 -23.50
C GLY A 187 26.88 19.76 -23.26
N GLY A 188 26.49 20.12 -22.03
CA GLY A 188 25.93 21.43 -21.69
C GLY A 188 24.42 21.53 -21.81
N GLU A 189 23.75 20.56 -22.45
CA GLU A 189 22.29 20.51 -22.52
C GLU A 189 21.65 20.13 -21.17
N PRO A 190 20.48 20.70 -20.81
CA PRO A 190 19.75 20.29 -19.62
C PRO A 190 19.36 18.81 -19.62
N TRP A 191 19.30 18.20 -18.44
CA TRP A 191 18.51 17.00 -18.24
C TRP A 191 17.03 17.31 -18.40
N SER A 192 16.28 16.39 -19.02
CA SER A 192 14.88 16.59 -19.37
C SER A 192 14.11 15.28 -19.24
N LEU A 193 12.82 15.38 -18.91
CA LEU A 193 11.84 14.32 -19.11
C LEU A 193 11.10 14.60 -20.42
N GLY A 194 11.27 13.70 -21.39
CA GLY A 194 10.78 13.92 -22.74
C GLY A 194 11.27 15.24 -23.33
N THR A 195 10.39 15.93 -24.05
CA THR A 195 10.65 17.23 -24.69
C THR A 195 10.05 18.42 -23.95
N PHE A 196 9.36 18.20 -22.82
CA PHE A 196 8.46 19.19 -22.23
C PHE A 196 8.83 19.59 -20.79
N LEU A 197 9.64 18.80 -20.07
CA LEU A 197 10.15 19.18 -18.75
C LEU A 197 11.67 19.15 -18.70
N ARG A 198 12.23 20.14 -18.01
CA ARG A 198 13.67 20.30 -17.79
C ARG A 198 13.98 20.26 -16.30
N ILE A 199 15.09 19.65 -15.94
CA ILE A 199 15.45 19.34 -14.55
C ILE A 199 16.31 20.45 -13.97
N VAL A 200 15.92 20.93 -12.79
CA VAL A 200 16.65 21.94 -12.00
C VAL A 200 17.22 21.31 -10.73
N ASP A 201 18.17 21.98 -10.06
CA ASP A 201 18.70 21.50 -8.78
C ASP A 201 17.68 21.67 -7.64
N PRO A 202 17.15 20.59 -7.05
CA PRO A 202 16.12 20.69 -6.03
C PRO A 202 16.59 21.31 -4.72
N ALA A 203 17.90 21.43 -4.49
CA ALA A 203 18.44 22.03 -3.27
C ALA A 203 18.83 23.50 -3.41
N HIS A 204 18.64 24.10 -4.59
CA HIS A 204 18.93 25.51 -4.73
C HIS A 204 17.95 26.36 -3.90
N PRO A 205 18.42 27.32 -3.07
CA PRO A 205 17.55 28.10 -2.19
C PRO A 205 16.36 28.78 -2.88
N GLU A 206 16.57 29.34 -4.07
CA GLU A 206 15.47 29.96 -4.83
C GLU A 206 14.38 28.97 -5.24
N TRP A 207 14.77 27.74 -5.58
CA TRP A 207 13.81 26.69 -5.93
C TRP A 207 13.08 26.16 -4.70
N LEU A 208 13.81 25.97 -3.59
CA LEU A 208 13.25 25.53 -2.30
C LEU A 208 12.12 26.46 -1.84
N GLU A 209 12.39 27.77 -1.79
CA GLU A 209 11.41 28.76 -1.36
C GLU A 209 10.21 28.83 -2.31
N HIS A 210 10.46 28.74 -3.62
CA HIS A 210 9.40 28.75 -4.61
C HIS A 210 8.49 27.53 -4.49
N LEU A 211 9.05 26.32 -4.48
CA LEU A 211 8.26 25.09 -4.37
C LEU A 211 7.50 25.06 -3.04
N ALA A 212 8.15 25.38 -1.91
CA ALA A 212 7.48 25.45 -0.62
C ALA A 212 6.31 26.46 -0.63
N GLY A 213 6.49 27.60 -1.28
CA GLY A 213 5.43 28.59 -1.49
C GLY A 213 4.25 28.05 -2.30
N GLN A 214 4.52 27.35 -3.40
CA GLN A 214 3.51 26.69 -4.24
C GLN A 214 2.72 25.63 -3.44
N LEU A 215 3.41 24.78 -2.69
CA LEU A 215 2.79 23.71 -1.91
C LEU A 215 1.93 24.27 -0.75
N ARG A 216 2.41 25.28 -0.01
CA ARG A 216 1.61 25.94 1.04
C ARG A 216 0.35 26.60 0.49
N ARG A 217 0.48 27.28 -0.66
CA ARG A 217 -0.67 27.89 -1.34
C ARG A 217 -1.68 26.83 -1.79
N ALA A 218 -1.20 25.72 -2.38
CA ALA A 218 -2.03 24.59 -2.77
C ALA A 218 -2.82 24.00 -1.59
N VAL A 219 -2.19 23.74 -0.44
CA VAL A 219 -2.90 23.28 0.76
C VAL A 219 -4.00 24.25 1.18
N ALA A 220 -3.68 25.55 1.24
CA ALA A 220 -4.64 26.57 1.67
C ALA A 220 -5.85 26.71 0.72
N GLU A 221 -5.63 26.62 -0.59
CA GLU A 221 -6.68 26.89 -1.61
C GLU A 221 -7.47 25.65 -2.04
N THR A 222 -6.94 24.45 -1.84
CA THR A 222 -7.58 23.19 -2.26
C THR A 222 -7.99 22.29 -1.09
N GLY A 223 -7.41 22.57 0.08
CA GLY A 223 -7.57 21.76 1.28
C GLY A 223 -6.79 20.45 1.25
N LEU A 224 -5.91 20.17 0.28
CA LEU A 224 -5.06 18.97 0.30
C LEU A 224 -4.40 18.74 1.67
N ALA A 225 -4.29 17.48 2.09
CA ALA A 225 -3.69 17.10 3.38
C ALA A 225 -2.15 16.96 3.33
N GLY A 226 -1.58 17.17 2.14
CA GLY A 226 -0.16 17.08 1.87
C GLY A 226 0.13 16.70 0.43
N PHE A 227 1.31 16.14 0.18
CA PHE A 227 1.81 15.92 -1.17
C PHE A 227 2.52 14.59 -1.35
N HIS A 228 2.28 14.03 -2.53
CA HIS A 228 3.17 13.08 -3.16
C HIS A 228 4.24 13.86 -3.94
N LEU A 229 5.47 13.82 -3.44
CA LEU A 229 6.63 14.51 -3.96
C LEU A 229 7.36 13.60 -4.94
N ASP A 230 7.25 13.89 -6.22
CA ASP A 230 7.69 13.01 -7.29
C ASP A 230 9.00 13.44 -7.98
N GLN A 231 9.68 12.48 -8.60
CA GLN A 231 10.93 12.62 -9.34
C GLN A 231 11.03 11.55 -10.44
N TYR A 232 12.12 11.53 -11.21
CA TYR A 232 12.20 10.73 -12.46
C TYR A 232 13.34 9.69 -12.52
N GLY A 233 14.08 9.49 -11.42
CA GLY A 233 15.18 8.54 -11.28
C GLY A 233 16.53 9.02 -11.78
N TYR A 234 16.58 10.23 -12.37
CA TYR A 234 17.79 10.82 -12.94
C TYR A 234 17.77 12.35 -12.87
N PRO A 235 18.92 13.01 -13.08
CA PRO A 235 20.25 12.42 -12.99
C PRO A 235 20.60 12.06 -11.53
N ARG A 236 21.53 11.13 -11.33
CA ARG A 236 22.07 10.85 -9.98
C ARG A 236 23.16 11.85 -9.59
N ARG A 237 23.91 12.31 -10.60
CA ARG A 237 24.96 13.33 -10.49
C ARG A 237 24.88 14.22 -11.72
N ALA A 238 25.07 15.51 -11.51
CA ALA A 238 25.09 16.48 -12.60
C ALA A 238 26.01 17.65 -12.27
N ARG A 239 26.18 18.55 -13.24
CA ARG A 239 26.65 19.91 -12.98
C ARG A 239 25.48 20.86 -13.11
N ARG A 240 25.35 21.82 -12.19
CA ARG A 240 24.42 22.94 -12.37
C ARG A 240 25.00 23.93 -13.40
N ALA A 241 24.17 24.82 -13.94
CA ALA A 241 24.59 25.79 -14.96
C ALA A 241 25.75 26.72 -14.55
N ASP A 242 25.93 26.97 -13.24
CA ASP A 242 27.08 27.72 -12.69
C ASP A 242 28.36 26.88 -12.53
N GLY A 243 28.33 25.60 -12.92
CA GLY A 243 29.44 24.67 -12.83
C GLY A 243 29.52 23.88 -11.52
N ALA A 244 28.64 24.15 -10.54
CA ALA A 244 28.60 23.42 -9.27
C ALA A 244 28.33 21.93 -9.50
N ARG A 245 29.03 21.06 -8.75
CA ARG A 245 28.79 19.62 -8.78
C ARG A 245 27.62 19.30 -7.87
N VAL A 246 26.64 18.57 -8.38
CA VAL A 246 25.42 18.22 -7.65
C VAL A 246 25.36 16.70 -7.49
N ASP A 247 25.26 16.25 -6.24
CA ASP A 247 24.78 14.92 -5.90
C ASP A 247 23.28 15.03 -5.62
N VAL A 248 22.47 14.47 -6.52
CA VAL A 248 21.03 14.70 -6.49
C VAL A 248 20.36 14.00 -5.30
N ALA A 249 20.97 12.94 -4.76
CA ALA A 249 20.46 12.30 -3.55
C ALA A 249 20.58 13.22 -2.33
N GLU A 250 21.68 13.96 -2.21
CA GLU A 250 21.83 14.99 -1.17
C GLU A 250 20.91 16.19 -1.44
N SER A 251 20.70 16.55 -2.71
CA SER A 251 19.76 17.62 -3.04
C SER A 251 18.34 17.28 -2.61
N PHE A 252 17.87 16.04 -2.85
CA PHE A 252 16.57 15.59 -2.37
C PHE A 252 16.47 15.56 -0.85
N ALA A 253 17.52 15.15 -0.14
CA ALA A 253 17.48 15.19 1.31
C ALA A 253 17.37 16.62 1.88
N THR A 254 18.08 17.57 1.26
CA THR A 254 18.01 19.00 1.58
C THR A 254 16.59 19.52 1.34
N LEU A 255 16.03 19.20 0.17
CA LEU A 255 14.65 19.52 -0.18
C LEU A 255 13.65 18.99 0.84
N LEU A 256 13.71 17.70 1.19
CA LEU A 256 12.75 17.10 2.13
C LEU A 256 12.82 17.73 3.51
N ALA A 257 14.02 18.06 4.00
CA ALA A 257 14.19 18.77 5.26
C ALA A 257 13.59 20.18 5.20
N HIS A 258 13.81 20.91 4.11
CA HIS A 258 13.23 22.23 3.90
C HIS A 258 11.70 22.17 3.83
N LEU A 259 11.15 21.26 3.02
CA LEU A 259 9.70 21.11 2.87
C LEU A 259 9.02 20.72 4.17
N ARG A 260 9.60 19.80 4.97
CA ARG A 260 9.05 19.48 6.29
C ARG A 260 9.00 20.71 7.21
N ALA A 261 10.03 21.54 7.20
CA ALA A 261 10.05 22.75 8.03
C ALA A 261 8.96 23.75 7.64
N GLN A 262 8.61 23.80 6.34
CA GLN A 262 7.57 24.70 5.80
C GLN A 262 6.16 24.11 5.90
N LEU A 263 6.05 22.77 5.98
CA LEU A 263 4.82 21.99 5.99
C LEU A 263 4.86 20.95 7.15
N PRO A 264 4.88 21.41 8.42
CA PRO A 264 5.10 20.51 9.56
C PRO A 264 3.91 19.59 9.84
N ALA A 265 2.69 19.95 9.44
CA ALA A 265 1.47 19.19 9.74
C ALA A 265 1.01 18.31 8.57
N GLU A 266 1.46 18.62 7.37
CA GLU A 266 1.04 17.98 6.13
C GLU A 266 1.76 16.66 5.92
N ARG A 267 1.10 15.74 5.22
CA ARG A 267 1.69 14.44 4.90
C ARG A 267 2.59 14.55 3.68
N LEU A 268 3.86 14.20 3.81
CA LEU A 268 4.85 14.22 2.74
C LEU A 268 5.28 12.79 2.42
N VAL A 269 5.07 12.36 1.18
CA VAL A 269 5.49 11.06 0.66
C VAL A 269 6.40 11.31 -0.53
N PHE A 270 7.64 10.84 -0.51
CA PHE A 270 8.60 11.07 -1.60
C PHE A 270 8.82 9.81 -2.43
N ASN A 271 8.78 9.95 -3.75
CA ASN A 271 9.01 8.84 -4.68
C ASN A 271 10.49 8.52 -4.85
N GLN A 272 10.84 7.27 -4.59
CA GLN A 272 12.17 6.70 -4.74
C GLN A 272 12.21 5.86 -6.02
N VAL A 273 12.19 6.51 -7.19
CA VAL A 273 12.16 5.85 -8.51
C VAL A 273 13.28 4.82 -8.62
N ASN A 274 12.88 3.57 -8.79
CA ASN A 274 13.75 2.40 -8.85
C ASN A 274 14.77 2.32 -7.69
N ASP A 275 14.29 2.52 -6.46
CA ASP A 275 15.09 2.51 -5.23
C ASP A 275 16.09 3.70 -5.10
N PHE A 276 16.10 4.62 -6.07
CA PHE A 276 16.93 5.82 -6.00
C PHE A 276 16.20 6.98 -5.31
N PRO A 277 16.75 7.60 -4.25
CA PRO A 277 17.89 7.17 -3.41
C PRO A 277 17.47 6.72 -2.01
N THR A 278 16.81 5.57 -1.85
CA THR A 278 16.33 5.07 -0.55
C THR A 278 17.40 5.05 0.54
N TRP A 279 18.63 4.63 0.22
CA TRP A 279 19.76 4.61 1.15
C TRP A 279 20.04 5.98 1.79
N ARG A 280 19.64 7.08 1.15
CA ARG A 280 19.85 8.44 1.63
C ARG A 280 18.59 9.10 2.15
N THR A 281 17.49 9.01 1.42
CA THR A 281 16.28 9.80 1.69
C THR A 281 15.21 9.06 2.47
N ALA A 282 15.28 7.72 2.63
CA ALA A 282 14.28 6.99 3.43
C ALA A 282 14.24 7.49 4.89
N HIS A 283 15.39 7.88 5.43
CA HIS A 283 15.53 8.48 6.76
C HIS A 283 15.30 10.01 6.82
N SER A 284 15.17 10.69 5.68
CA SER A 284 14.81 12.13 5.63
C SER A 284 13.39 12.35 6.17
N PRO A 285 12.97 13.57 6.57
CA PRO A 285 11.72 13.78 7.31
C PRO A 285 10.43 13.75 6.45
N GLN A 286 10.18 12.61 5.82
CA GLN A 286 8.94 12.20 5.14
C GLN A 286 8.17 11.16 5.97
N ASP A 287 6.87 11.01 5.72
CA ASP A 287 5.96 10.16 6.51
C ASP A 287 5.88 8.70 6.06
N ALA A 288 6.23 8.42 4.81
CA ALA A 288 6.27 7.07 4.26
C ALA A 288 7.35 6.97 3.17
N VAL A 289 7.90 5.78 2.97
CA VAL A 289 8.82 5.49 1.86
C VAL A 289 7.99 4.93 0.71
N TYR A 290 7.93 5.67 -0.39
CA TYR A 290 7.27 5.23 -1.61
C TYR A 290 8.30 4.88 -2.67
N ILE A 291 8.11 3.77 -3.38
CA ILE A 291 9.06 3.25 -4.36
C ILE A 291 8.31 2.84 -5.62
N GLU A 292 8.76 3.34 -6.76
CA GLU A 292 8.32 2.89 -8.07
C GLU A 292 9.36 1.89 -8.63
N PRO A 293 9.14 0.57 -8.53
CA PRO A 293 10.07 -0.42 -9.08
C PRO A 293 10.06 -0.37 -10.62
N TRP A 294 11.25 -0.45 -11.20
CA TRP A 294 11.47 -0.58 -12.64
C TRP A 294 12.48 -1.68 -12.91
N HIS A 295 12.57 -2.15 -14.16
CA HIS A 295 13.66 -3.03 -14.58
C HIS A 295 15.01 -2.50 -14.07
N PRO A 296 15.85 -3.32 -13.41
CA PRO A 296 15.80 -4.79 -13.33
C PRO A 296 15.03 -5.40 -12.14
N GLN A 297 14.18 -4.65 -11.43
CA GLN A 297 13.35 -5.20 -10.35
C GLN A 297 12.07 -5.83 -10.90
N ASP A 298 12.15 -7.11 -11.22
CA ASP A 298 11.27 -7.76 -12.18
C ASP A 298 10.53 -8.97 -11.61
N ASP A 299 11.07 -9.55 -10.55
CA ASP A 299 10.51 -10.73 -9.86
C ASP A 299 10.00 -10.38 -8.44
N LEU A 300 9.13 -11.23 -7.89
CA LEU A 300 8.59 -11.08 -6.53
C LEU A 300 9.71 -10.95 -5.48
N GLY A 301 10.85 -11.63 -5.69
CA GLY A 301 12.02 -11.53 -4.81
C GLY A 301 12.70 -10.16 -4.86
N ASP A 302 12.64 -9.45 -5.99
CA ASP A 302 13.16 -8.08 -6.06
C ASP A 302 12.30 -7.13 -5.22
N LEU A 303 10.98 -7.25 -5.33
CA LEU A 303 10.05 -6.46 -4.52
C LEU A 303 10.29 -6.71 -3.03
N ALA A 304 10.42 -7.97 -2.63
CA ALA A 304 10.70 -8.38 -1.26
C ALA A 304 11.98 -7.73 -0.70
N ARG A 305 13.11 -7.90 -1.41
CA ARG A 305 14.39 -7.32 -1.00
C ARG A 305 14.35 -5.80 -0.92
N THR A 306 13.61 -5.14 -1.81
CA THR A 306 13.44 -3.68 -1.79
C THR A 306 12.62 -3.21 -0.60
N VAL A 307 11.53 -3.91 -0.27
CA VAL A 307 10.75 -3.65 0.94
C VAL A 307 11.61 -3.84 2.20
N GLU A 308 12.37 -4.92 2.31
CA GLU A 308 13.25 -5.18 3.46
C GLU A 308 14.25 -4.05 3.69
N ARG A 309 14.89 -3.54 2.63
CA ARG A 309 15.80 -2.40 2.74
C ARG A 309 15.06 -1.14 3.19
N ALA A 310 13.91 -0.86 2.59
CA ALA A 310 13.13 0.35 2.87
C ALA A 310 12.59 0.38 4.32
N ARG A 311 12.14 -0.77 4.85
CA ARG A 311 11.57 -0.87 6.20
C ARG A 311 12.57 -0.58 7.31
N ARG A 312 13.88 -0.67 7.04
CA ARG A 312 14.93 -0.25 8.00
C ARG A 312 14.82 1.22 8.39
N ALA A 313 14.14 2.04 7.59
CA ALA A 313 13.86 3.44 7.93
C ALA A 313 12.78 3.62 9.01
N GLY A 314 12.08 2.54 9.42
CA GLY A 314 11.07 2.59 10.48
C GLY A 314 9.78 3.31 10.07
N LYS A 315 9.45 3.33 8.77
CA LYS A 315 8.30 4.03 8.20
C LYS A 315 7.44 3.09 7.36
N PRO A 316 6.15 3.41 7.14
CA PRO A 316 5.32 2.72 6.17
C PRO A 316 6.01 2.68 4.79
N VAL A 317 5.95 1.53 4.14
CA VAL A 317 6.52 1.32 2.79
C VAL A 317 5.40 1.04 1.81
N VAL A 318 5.41 1.72 0.67
CA VAL A 318 4.45 1.55 -0.41
C VAL A 318 5.17 1.40 -1.74
N LEU A 319 4.75 0.42 -2.54
CA LEU A 319 5.25 0.25 -3.89
C LEU A 319 4.17 0.60 -4.92
N ALA A 320 4.57 1.29 -5.99
CA ALA A 320 3.78 1.38 -7.23
C ALA A 320 4.29 0.38 -8.26
N ALA A 321 4.08 -0.89 -7.95
CA ALA A 321 4.32 -1.99 -8.88
C ALA A 321 3.14 -2.06 -9.86
N TYR A 322 3.25 -1.37 -11.00
CA TYR A 322 2.17 -1.24 -11.99
C TYR A 322 1.76 -2.59 -12.57
N GLN A 323 0.48 -2.96 -12.45
CA GLN A 323 -0.02 -4.26 -12.92
C GLN A 323 -0.37 -4.19 -14.42
N SER A 324 0.62 -3.93 -15.28
CA SER A 324 0.40 -3.79 -16.72
C SER A 324 -0.17 -5.06 -17.36
N VAL A 325 -0.01 -6.21 -16.69
CA VAL A 325 -0.63 -7.50 -17.03
C VAL A 325 -2.15 -7.40 -17.30
N TYR A 326 -2.91 -6.52 -16.63
CA TYR A 326 -4.35 -6.34 -16.91
C TYR A 326 -4.63 -5.81 -18.33
N ARG A 327 -3.64 -5.24 -19.03
CA ARG A 327 -3.80 -4.81 -20.43
C ARG A 327 -3.65 -5.95 -21.44
N SER A 328 -3.01 -7.05 -21.04
CA SER A 328 -2.53 -8.09 -21.97
C SER A 328 -3.02 -9.49 -21.65
N ALA A 329 -3.45 -9.74 -20.42
CA ALA A 329 -3.99 -11.01 -19.95
C ALA A 329 -5.51 -10.94 -19.69
N ASP A 330 -6.14 -12.10 -19.54
CA ASP A 330 -7.48 -12.16 -18.97
C ASP A 330 -7.47 -11.79 -17.46
N ALA A 331 -8.61 -11.35 -16.95
CA ALA A 331 -8.72 -10.87 -15.57
C ALA A 331 -8.33 -11.93 -14.53
N ALA A 332 -8.61 -13.22 -14.75
CA ALA A 332 -8.26 -14.25 -13.76
C ALA A 332 -6.74 -14.46 -13.65
N SER A 333 -6.03 -14.42 -14.79
CA SER A 333 -4.57 -14.48 -14.83
C SER A 333 -3.93 -13.24 -14.20
N ALA A 334 -4.48 -12.04 -14.45
CA ALA A 334 -4.02 -10.78 -13.87
C ALA A 334 -4.33 -10.65 -12.37
N ASP A 335 -5.50 -11.11 -11.94
CA ASP A 335 -5.92 -11.22 -10.54
C ASP A 335 -4.94 -12.10 -9.76
N THR A 336 -4.50 -13.21 -10.35
CA THR A 336 -3.52 -14.10 -9.71
C THR A 336 -2.14 -13.43 -9.58
N ALA A 337 -1.68 -12.69 -10.60
CA ALA A 337 -0.45 -11.88 -10.52
C ALA A 337 -0.53 -10.82 -9.42
N THR A 338 -1.68 -10.15 -9.34
CA THR A 338 -1.96 -9.15 -8.31
C THR A 338 -1.96 -9.76 -6.91
N ALA A 339 -2.61 -10.92 -6.73
CA ALA A 339 -2.66 -11.61 -5.44
C ALA A 339 -1.26 -12.06 -4.97
N LEU A 340 -0.41 -12.58 -5.87
CA LEU A 340 0.98 -12.94 -5.54
C LEU A 340 1.83 -11.70 -5.21
N THR A 341 1.61 -10.58 -5.90
CA THR A 341 2.26 -9.30 -5.58
C THR A 341 1.82 -8.81 -4.20
N MET A 342 0.52 -8.79 -3.90
CA MET A 342 0.00 -8.40 -2.58
C MET A 342 0.51 -9.34 -1.47
N ALA A 343 0.54 -10.66 -1.68
CA ALA A 343 1.09 -11.61 -0.73
C ALA A 343 2.57 -11.32 -0.41
N THR A 344 3.34 -10.98 -1.45
CA THR A 344 4.74 -10.57 -1.32
C THR A 344 4.86 -9.30 -0.48
N LEU A 345 4.14 -8.24 -0.83
CA LEU A 345 4.25 -6.96 -0.13
C LEU A 345 3.72 -7.03 1.31
N PHE A 346 2.55 -7.64 1.51
CA PHE A 346 1.91 -7.72 2.83
C PHE A 346 2.71 -8.58 3.79
N SER A 347 3.24 -9.72 3.32
CA SER A 347 4.11 -10.57 4.16
C SER A 347 5.40 -9.86 4.56
N HIS A 348 5.88 -8.87 3.80
CA HIS A 348 7.09 -8.11 4.13
C HIS A 348 6.80 -6.77 4.84
N GLY A 349 5.53 -6.45 5.12
CA GLY A 349 5.14 -5.22 5.81
C GLY A 349 5.13 -3.96 4.94
N ALA A 350 4.76 -4.12 3.66
CA ALA A 350 4.51 -3.03 2.73
C ALA A 350 3.13 -3.16 2.09
N THR A 351 2.67 -2.07 1.46
CA THR A 351 1.43 -2.05 0.67
C THR A 351 1.71 -1.64 -0.78
N GLN A 352 0.67 -1.66 -1.61
CA GLN A 352 0.75 -1.26 -3.01
C GLN A 352 -0.15 -0.08 -3.29
N LEU A 353 0.32 0.91 -4.04
CA LEU A 353 -0.56 1.86 -4.72
C LEU A 353 -1.05 1.18 -6.00
N LEU A 354 -2.29 0.68 -5.95
CA LEU A 354 -2.85 -0.15 -7.02
C LEU A 354 -4.26 0.28 -7.44
N ALA A 355 -5.16 0.54 -6.50
CA ALA A 355 -6.56 0.79 -6.80
C ALA A 355 -6.90 2.28 -6.66
N GLY A 356 -7.78 2.78 -7.51
CA GLY A 356 -8.14 4.19 -7.55
C GLY A 356 -9.36 4.47 -8.39
N GLU A 357 -9.61 5.75 -8.61
CA GLU A 357 -10.83 6.26 -9.23
C GLU A 357 -12.07 5.70 -8.52
N GLU A 358 -12.99 5.11 -9.27
CA GLU A 358 -14.26 4.55 -8.78
C GLU A 358 -14.30 3.03 -9.03
N GLY A 359 -13.13 2.38 -9.01
CA GLY A 359 -12.98 0.94 -9.24
C GLY A 359 -12.01 0.58 -10.35
N ASN A 360 -10.88 1.30 -10.46
CA ASN A 360 -9.88 1.08 -11.49
C ASN A 360 -8.57 0.58 -10.84
N VAL A 361 -7.78 -0.17 -11.61
CA VAL A 361 -6.43 -0.62 -11.25
C VAL A 361 -5.39 0.17 -12.03
N LEU A 362 -4.26 0.42 -11.38
CA LEU A 362 -3.15 1.16 -11.93
C LEU A 362 -2.23 0.22 -12.72
N VAL A 363 -2.09 0.52 -14.00
CA VAL A 363 -1.42 -0.35 -14.99
C VAL A 363 -0.30 0.37 -15.75
N ASP A 364 -0.03 1.63 -15.41
CA ASP A 364 0.92 2.51 -16.10
C ASP A 364 1.41 3.62 -15.14
N PRO A 365 2.67 4.09 -15.28
CA PRO A 365 3.16 5.28 -14.56
C PRO A 365 2.38 6.56 -14.85
N TYR A 366 1.75 6.67 -16.03
CA TYR A 366 0.83 7.75 -16.32
C TYR A 366 -0.57 7.35 -15.87
N TYR A 367 -0.97 7.76 -14.65
CA TYR A 367 -2.15 7.20 -13.95
C TYR A 367 -3.48 7.38 -14.67
N VAL A 368 -3.51 8.30 -15.63
CA VAL A 368 -4.63 8.55 -16.53
C VAL A 368 -4.95 7.31 -17.36
N ASP A 369 -3.91 6.57 -17.75
CA ASP A 369 -4.03 5.31 -18.45
C ASP A 369 -4.17 4.16 -17.43
N ASN A 370 -5.18 4.27 -16.57
CA ASN A 370 -5.60 3.20 -15.67
C ASN A 370 -6.60 2.25 -16.36
N HIS A 371 -6.88 1.11 -15.71
CA HIS A 371 -7.74 0.05 -16.25
C HIS A 371 -8.99 -0.15 -15.39
N PRO A 372 -10.22 -0.06 -15.92
CA PRO A 372 -11.43 -0.38 -15.18
C PRO A 372 -11.41 -1.84 -14.71
N ALA A 373 -11.56 -2.09 -13.41
CA ALA A 373 -11.51 -3.45 -12.89
C ALA A 373 -12.84 -4.17 -13.07
N GLU A 374 -12.78 -5.48 -13.32
CA GLU A 374 -13.96 -6.34 -13.32
C GLU A 374 -14.51 -6.52 -11.89
N PRO A 375 -15.80 -6.88 -11.73
CA PRO A 375 -16.38 -7.13 -10.41
C PRO A 375 -15.63 -8.21 -9.60
N GLY A 376 -15.05 -9.21 -10.26
CA GLY A 376 -14.22 -10.24 -9.64
C GLY A 376 -12.94 -9.66 -9.03
N THR A 377 -12.23 -8.83 -9.78
CA THR A 377 -11.04 -8.08 -9.34
C THR A 377 -11.36 -7.15 -8.17
N LEU A 378 -12.47 -6.41 -8.23
CA LEU A 378 -12.90 -5.56 -7.09
C LEU A 378 -13.21 -6.38 -5.83
N ALA A 379 -13.81 -7.56 -5.99
CA ALA A 379 -14.05 -8.47 -4.88
C ALA A 379 -12.75 -9.07 -4.33
N LEU A 380 -11.76 -9.37 -5.18
CA LEU A 380 -10.41 -9.78 -4.77
C LEU A 380 -9.76 -8.69 -3.92
N LEU A 381 -9.67 -7.47 -4.46
CA LEU A 381 -9.05 -6.33 -3.78
C LEU A 381 -9.69 -6.09 -2.41
N ARG A 382 -11.02 -6.07 -2.34
CA ARG A 382 -11.73 -5.92 -1.07
C ARG A 382 -11.34 -6.99 -0.06
N ARG A 383 -11.44 -8.27 -0.42
CA ARG A 383 -11.10 -9.37 0.51
C ARG A 383 -9.66 -9.26 1.03
N TRP A 384 -8.72 -8.93 0.15
CA TRP A 384 -7.31 -8.83 0.50
C TRP A 384 -6.98 -7.59 1.35
N TYR A 385 -7.66 -6.46 1.12
CA TYR A 385 -7.52 -5.27 1.97
C TYR A 385 -8.22 -5.44 3.32
N ASP A 386 -9.39 -6.10 3.37
CA ASP A 386 -10.02 -6.50 4.63
C ASP A 386 -9.08 -7.41 5.44
N PHE A 387 -8.48 -8.42 4.80
CA PHE A 387 -7.51 -9.32 5.43
C PHE A 387 -6.28 -8.58 5.96
N LEU A 388 -5.73 -7.65 5.17
CA LEU A 388 -4.61 -6.81 5.57
C LEU A 388 -4.93 -6.01 6.83
N VAL A 389 -6.11 -5.38 6.88
CA VAL A 389 -6.52 -4.53 8.00
C VAL A 389 -6.84 -5.33 9.25
N GLU A 390 -7.55 -6.45 9.13
CA GLU A 390 -7.86 -7.32 10.28
C GLU A 390 -6.60 -7.89 10.94
N HIS A 391 -5.53 -8.09 10.16
CA HIS A 391 -4.24 -8.62 10.66
C HIS A 391 -3.12 -7.57 10.66
N ASP A 392 -3.45 -6.27 10.70
CA ASP A 392 -2.48 -5.17 10.61
C ASP A 392 -1.32 -5.34 11.60
N GLU A 393 -1.61 -5.75 12.83
CA GLU A 393 -0.60 -5.94 13.89
C GLU A 393 0.43 -7.00 13.54
N LEU A 394 0.04 -8.04 12.79
CA LEU A 394 0.92 -9.14 12.37
C LEU A 394 1.66 -8.82 11.06
N LEU A 395 1.05 -8.03 10.18
CA LEU A 395 1.56 -7.77 8.84
C LEU A 395 2.37 -6.48 8.75
N MET A 396 1.86 -5.41 9.36
CA MET A 396 2.39 -4.05 9.21
C MET A 396 3.16 -3.55 10.44
N GLY A 397 3.06 -4.26 11.57
CA GLY A 397 3.84 -4.00 12.77
C GLY A 397 5.36 -4.22 12.59
N PRO A 398 6.18 -3.84 13.59
CA PRO A 398 7.59 -4.22 13.63
C PRO A 398 7.73 -5.74 13.55
N GLN A 399 8.54 -6.21 12.59
CA GLN A 399 8.77 -7.63 12.37
C GLN A 399 10.25 -7.83 11.98
N GLU A 400 10.82 -8.94 12.42
CA GLU A 400 12.18 -9.37 12.10
C GLU A 400 12.13 -10.67 11.29
N ASP A 401 12.88 -10.76 10.20
CA ASP A 401 13.01 -12.02 9.46
C ASP A 401 13.96 -12.97 10.17
N VAL A 402 13.41 -14.06 10.68
CA VAL A 402 14.16 -15.07 11.42
C VAL A 402 14.22 -16.39 10.66
N THR A 403 13.82 -16.42 9.39
CA THR A 403 13.70 -17.64 8.58
C THR A 403 14.97 -18.50 8.67
N THR A 404 16.13 -17.91 8.37
CA THR A 404 17.43 -18.62 8.35
C THR A 404 17.85 -19.16 9.72
N ALA A 405 17.32 -18.62 10.81
CA ALA A 405 17.64 -19.03 12.18
C ALA A 405 16.68 -20.09 12.74
N TYR A 406 15.51 -20.30 12.13
CA TYR A 406 14.47 -21.21 12.65
C TYR A 406 14.23 -22.45 11.79
N VAL A 407 14.43 -22.31 10.49
CA VAL A 407 14.02 -23.29 9.49
C VAL A 407 15.14 -24.26 9.16
N GLY A 408 14.75 -25.47 8.73
CA GLY A 408 15.65 -26.46 8.16
C GLY A 408 16.35 -27.32 9.21
N PRO A 409 17.00 -28.42 8.78
CA PRO A 409 17.44 -29.49 9.67
C PRO A 409 18.50 -29.08 10.70
N TYR A 410 19.27 -28.02 10.43
CA TYR A 410 20.29 -27.54 11.36
C TYR A 410 19.68 -26.79 12.55
N ASN A 411 18.67 -25.95 12.28
CA ASN A 411 18.01 -25.16 13.32
C ASN A 411 16.92 -25.99 14.01
N ASP A 412 16.02 -26.61 13.22
CA ASP A 412 14.96 -27.51 13.69
C ASP A 412 14.07 -26.90 14.78
N GLU A 413 13.76 -25.59 14.64
CA GLU A 413 12.97 -24.81 15.60
C GLU A 413 11.52 -24.59 15.12
N CYS A 414 11.31 -24.09 13.91
CA CYS A 414 9.97 -23.86 13.35
C CYS A 414 10.01 -23.97 11.82
N ASP A 415 9.37 -24.99 11.27
CA ASP A 415 9.38 -25.25 9.83
C ASP A 415 8.07 -25.88 9.34
N VAL A 416 7.82 -25.79 8.03
CA VAL A 416 6.73 -26.48 7.35
C VAL A 416 7.29 -27.63 6.52
N VAL A 417 6.84 -28.84 6.84
CA VAL A 417 7.22 -30.08 6.15
C VAL A 417 6.04 -30.63 5.33
N GLY A 418 6.31 -31.57 4.43
CA GLY A 418 5.28 -32.17 3.56
C GLY A 418 4.97 -31.37 2.30
N LEU A 419 5.52 -30.16 2.17
CA LEU A 419 5.47 -29.32 0.96
C LEU A 419 6.90 -28.99 0.49
N PRO A 420 7.12 -28.75 -0.81
CA PRO A 420 8.43 -28.35 -1.33
C PRO A 420 8.67 -26.85 -1.02
N CYS A 421 9.04 -26.55 0.23
CA CYS A 421 9.24 -25.19 0.69
C CYS A 421 10.64 -24.63 0.37
N THR A 422 10.71 -23.38 -0.07
CA THR A 422 11.95 -22.62 -0.33
C THR A 422 11.98 -21.32 0.47
N GLY A 423 13.17 -20.77 0.74
CA GLY A 423 13.33 -19.45 1.37
C GLY A 423 13.22 -18.26 0.40
N GLU A 424 13.23 -18.53 -0.90
CA GLU A 424 13.12 -17.56 -1.99
C GLU A 424 11.89 -17.88 -2.86
N PRO A 425 11.30 -16.90 -3.56
CA PRO A 425 10.17 -17.12 -4.47
C PRO A 425 10.61 -17.91 -5.70
N THR A 426 10.47 -19.23 -5.63
CA THR A 426 10.89 -20.17 -6.67
C THR A 426 9.68 -20.79 -7.34
N ALA A 427 9.61 -20.71 -8.66
CA ALA A 427 8.60 -21.42 -9.45
C ALA A 427 8.63 -22.93 -9.16
N GLY A 428 7.46 -23.54 -8.98
CA GLY A 428 7.36 -24.96 -8.63
C GLY A 428 7.52 -25.26 -7.12
N ALA A 429 7.54 -24.24 -6.26
CA ALA A 429 7.73 -24.40 -4.82
C ALA A 429 6.71 -23.59 -4.00
N VAL A 430 6.71 -23.80 -2.68
CA VAL A 430 6.04 -22.91 -1.71
C VAL A 430 7.08 -21.98 -1.11
N TRP A 431 6.94 -20.68 -1.32
CA TRP A 431 7.83 -19.71 -0.69
C TRP A 431 7.44 -19.54 0.78
N ARG A 432 8.35 -19.96 1.67
CA ARG A 432 8.18 -19.93 3.13
C ARG A 432 9.07 -18.85 3.74
N ARG A 433 8.46 -18.02 4.57
CA ARG A 433 9.12 -17.00 5.38
C ARG A 433 8.64 -17.08 6.82
N VAL A 434 9.53 -16.94 7.79
CA VAL A 434 9.22 -16.94 9.23
C VAL A 434 9.68 -15.62 9.83
N VAL A 435 8.76 -14.90 10.45
CA VAL A 435 9.06 -13.65 11.14
C VAL A 435 8.67 -13.67 12.59
N GLN A 436 9.41 -12.90 13.39
CA GLN A 436 9.06 -12.64 14.77
C GLN A 436 8.29 -11.32 14.88
N VAL A 437 7.13 -11.37 15.52
CA VAL A 437 6.25 -10.23 15.79
C VAL A 437 5.81 -10.30 17.24
N ASP A 438 6.24 -9.34 18.06
CA ASP A 438 5.77 -9.22 19.46
C ASP A 438 5.84 -10.55 20.25
N GLY A 439 7.01 -11.20 20.20
CA GLY A 439 7.26 -12.48 20.88
C GLY A 439 6.59 -13.72 20.27
N ARG A 440 5.81 -13.55 19.20
CA ARG A 440 5.16 -14.63 18.43
C ARG A 440 5.91 -14.88 17.13
N LEU A 441 5.67 -16.03 16.51
CA LEU A 441 6.14 -16.31 15.14
C LEU A 441 4.97 -16.20 14.16
N VAL A 442 5.21 -15.60 13.01
CA VAL A 442 4.30 -15.60 11.87
C VAL A 442 5.01 -16.31 10.73
N VAL A 443 4.46 -17.43 10.28
CA VAL A 443 4.93 -18.17 9.10
C VAL A 443 4.05 -17.80 7.93
N HIS A 444 4.66 -17.26 6.88
CA HIS A 444 4.01 -16.99 5.60
C HIS A 444 4.32 -18.12 4.62
N LEU A 445 3.30 -18.61 3.93
CA LEU A 445 3.42 -19.58 2.85
C LEU A 445 2.76 -19.02 1.59
N VAL A 446 3.54 -18.75 0.54
CA VAL A 446 3.06 -18.27 -0.76
C VAL A 446 3.18 -19.41 -1.78
N ASN A 447 2.08 -19.74 -2.44
CA ASN A 447 2.00 -20.90 -3.33
C ASN A 447 2.42 -20.56 -4.76
N LEU A 448 3.61 -21.03 -5.15
CA LEU A 448 4.18 -20.84 -6.49
C LEU A 448 4.29 -22.17 -7.26
N LEU A 449 3.63 -23.23 -6.79
CA LEU A 449 3.78 -24.60 -7.32
C LEU A 449 3.43 -24.72 -8.81
N ASP A 450 2.40 -24.01 -9.24
CA ASP A 450 1.91 -24.03 -10.62
C ASP A 450 2.44 -22.85 -11.46
N GLN A 451 3.28 -21.99 -10.88
CA GLN A 451 3.76 -20.80 -11.57
C GLN A 451 4.97 -21.12 -12.45
N PRO A 452 5.05 -20.55 -13.68
CA PRO A 452 6.14 -20.82 -14.61
C PRO A 452 7.45 -20.11 -14.24
N ASP A 453 7.33 -18.98 -13.54
CA ASP A 453 8.42 -18.12 -13.08
C ASP A 453 7.92 -17.27 -11.89
N ALA A 454 8.76 -16.34 -11.41
CA ALA A 454 8.46 -15.48 -10.27
C ALA A 454 8.26 -14.00 -10.65
N ARG A 455 8.00 -13.66 -11.92
CA ARG A 455 7.78 -12.25 -12.32
C ARG A 455 6.58 -11.65 -11.58
N TRP A 456 6.63 -10.38 -11.19
CA TRP A 456 5.46 -9.78 -10.52
C TRP A 456 4.45 -9.21 -11.52
N ASP A 457 4.90 -8.71 -12.68
CA ASP A 457 4.06 -8.18 -13.76
C ASP A 457 4.08 -9.09 -15.00
N ALA A 458 3.43 -10.25 -14.89
CA ALA A 458 3.23 -11.18 -15.99
C ALA A 458 1.98 -12.05 -15.75
N PRO A 459 1.35 -12.60 -16.80
CA PRO A 459 0.20 -13.50 -16.63
C PRO A 459 0.55 -14.69 -15.74
N ARG A 460 -0.30 -15.02 -14.78
CA ARG A 460 -0.09 -16.14 -13.84
C ARG A 460 -1.07 -17.27 -14.07
N ALA A 461 -0.60 -18.49 -13.83
CA ALA A 461 -1.47 -19.66 -13.84
C ALA A 461 -2.39 -19.65 -12.61
N ALA A 462 -3.62 -20.14 -12.76
CA ALA A 462 -4.54 -20.29 -11.64
C ALA A 462 -3.89 -21.12 -10.51
N VAL A 463 -3.92 -20.60 -9.28
CA VAL A 463 -3.36 -21.30 -8.12
C VAL A 463 -4.32 -22.40 -7.67
N ARG A 464 -3.84 -23.65 -7.68
CA ARG A 464 -4.60 -24.77 -7.11
C ARG A 464 -4.28 -24.92 -5.62
N PRO A 465 -5.31 -25.06 -4.75
CA PRO A 465 -5.07 -25.30 -3.34
C PRO A 465 -4.27 -26.59 -3.12
N VAL A 466 -3.23 -26.52 -2.30
CA VAL A 466 -2.37 -27.67 -1.96
C VAL A 466 -2.59 -28.09 -0.51
N THR A 467 -2.55 -29.40 -0.25
CA THR A 467 -2.73 -30.00 1.07
C THR A 467 -1.48 -30.78 1.49
N GLY A 468 -1.41 -31.20 2.75
CA GLY A 468 -0.30 -32.01 3.27
C GLY A 468 0.84 -31.21 3.92
N GLY A 469 0.70 -29.88 4.00
CA GLY A 469 1.59 -29.06 4.81
C GLY A 469 1.41 -29.32 6.29
N VAL A 470 2.50 -29.59 6.99
CA VAL A 470 2.52 -29.79 8.44
C VAL A 470 3.51 -28.82 9.04
N LEU A 471 3.04 -27.95 9.93
CA LEU A 471 3.90 -27.10 10.73
C LEU A 471 4.53 -27.94 11.85
N ARG A 472 5.86 -27.93 11.94
CA ARG A 472 6.65 -28.56 12.99
C ARG A 472 7.34 -27.48 13.80
N ILE A 473 7.03 -27.41 15.10
CA ILE A 473 7.58 -26.43 16.03
C ILE A 473 8.25 -27.15 17.19
N ARG A 474 9.46 -26.77 17.56
CA ARG A 474 10.13 -27.26 18.76
C ARG A 474 9.47 -26.66 20.00
N ARG A 475 9.23 -27.49 21.01
CA ARG A 475 8.67 -27.04 22.28
C ARG A 475 9.72 -26.27 23.07
N VAL A 476 9.33 -25.10 23.58
CA VAL A 476 10.19 -24.31 24.49
C VAL A 476 9.86 -24.64 25.94
N ALA A 477 8.58 -24.57 26.30
CA ALA A 477 8.08 -24.92 27.63
C ALA A 477 6.67 -25.52 27.54
N GLY A 478 5.68 -24.67 27.22
CA GLY A 478 4.29 -25.06 27.06
C GLY A 478 3.97 -25.65 25.69
N ARG A 479 2.69 -26.01 25.50
CA ARG A 479 2.17 -26.47 24.21
C ARG A 479 1.85 -25.24 23.35
N PRO A 480 2.51 -25.04 22.20
CA PRO A 480 2.29 -23.87 21.37
C PRO A 480 0.85 -23.84 20.86
N ARG A 481 0.28 -22.64 20.79
CA ARG A 481 -1.00 -22.39 20.10
C ARG A 481 -0.71 -22.04 18.65
N VAL A 482 -1.41 -22.69 17.72
CA VAL A 482 -1.24 -22.47 16.28
C VAL A 482 -2.56 -22.01 15.72
N ARG A 483 -2.55 -20.85 15.04
CA ARG A 483 -3.71 -20.29 14.36
C ARG A 483 -3.38 -20.00 12.90
N VAL A 484 -4.35 -20.18 12.00
CA VAL A 484 -4.15 -20.00 10.56
C VAL A 484 -5.21 -19.09 9.97
N ALA A 485 -4.80 -18.21 9.06
CA ALA A 485 -5.67 -17.36 8.26
C ALA A 485 -5.24 -17.35 6.79
N ASP A 486 -6.19 -17.13 5.89
CA ASP A 486 -6.00 -17.10 4.42
C ASP A 486 -7.04 -16.12 3.83
N PRO A 487 -6.64 -15.12 3.01
CA PRO A 487 -7.55 -14.12 2.43
C PRO A 487 -8.56 -14.70 1.43
N ASP A 488 -8.27 -15.85 0.82
CA ASP A 488 -9.15 -16.57 -0.09
C ASP A 488 -9.87 -17.74 0.61
N GLY A 489 -9.65 -17.90 1.91
CA GLY A 489 -10.39 -18.79 2.81
C GLY A 489 -11.44 -18.03 3.61
N GLU A 490 -11.41 -18.23 4.93
CA GLU A 490 -12.35 -17.57 5.83
C GLU A 490 -11.97 -16.13 6.17
N GLY A 491 -10.70 -15.74 5.92
CA GLY A 491 -10.21 -14.39 6.12
C GLY A 491 -9.87 -14.02 7.57
N TYR A 492 -9.92 -14.94 8.53
CA TYR A 492 -9.53 -14.71 9.94
C TYR A 492 -8.78 -15.89 10.54
N LEU A 493 -8.05 -15.62 11.63
CA LEU A 493 -7.30 -16.61 12.39
C LEU A 493 -8.22 -17.66 13.04
N ARG A 494 -7.93 -18.94 12.77
CA ARG A 494 -8.57 -20.09 13.41
C ARG A 494 -7.56 -21.03 14.03
N ASP A 495 -7.90 -21.56 15.20
CA ASP A 495 -7.09 -22.59 15.85
C ASP A 495 -6.95 -23.84 15.00
N VAL A 496 -5.72 -24.32 14.90
CA VAL A 496 -5.37 -25.60 14.30
C VAL A 496 -4.99 -26.56 15.42
N PRO A 497 -5.63 -27.73 15.52
CA PRO A 497 -5.24 -28.74 16.49
C PRO A 497 -3.78 -29.14 16.31
N VAL A 498 -3.05 -29.15 17.42
CA VAL A 498 -1.66 -29.55 17.47
C VAL A 498 -1.53 -30.96 18.07
N ARG A 499 -0.46 -31.69 17.78
CA ARG A 499 -0.14 -33.00 18.39
C ARG A 499 1.32 -33.09 18.78
N ASP A 500 1.62 -33.75 19.88
CA ASP A 500 3.00 -33.94 20.33
C ASP A 500 3.75 -34.93 19.43
N ASP A 501 5.03 -34.65 19.19
CA ASP A 501 5.96 -35.49 18.43
C ASP A 501 7.40 -35.34 18.96
N GLY A 502 7.72 -36.06 20.04
CA GLY A 502 9.03 -35.95 20.68
C GLY A 502 9.25 -34.54 21.23
N GLU A 503 10.38 -33.90 20.90
CA GLU A 503 10.67 -32.50 21.28
C GLU A 503 9.84 -31.47 20.50
N HIS A 504 9.03 -31.92 19.54
CA HIS A 504 8.26 -31.06 18.66
C HIS A 504 6.76 -31.20 18.86
N VAL A 505 6.04 -30.26 18.27
CA VAL A 505 4.61 -30.25 18.10
C VAL A 505 4.30 -30.08 16.62
N LEU A 506 3.32 -30.85 16.15
CA LEU A 506 2.90 -30.88 14.76
C LEU A 506 1.49 -30.31 14.63
N ALA A 507 1.28 -29.43 13.65
CA ALA A 507 -0.04 -28.90 13.29
C ALA A 507 -0.29 -29.20 11.80
N GLU A 508 -1.37 -29.92 11.50
CA GLU A 508 -1.79 -30.16 10.11
C GLU A 508 -2.45 -28.89 9.56
N LEU A 509 -1.80 -28.26 8.59
CA LEU A 509 -2.27 -26.97 8.08
C LEU A 509 -3.46 -27.19 7.12
N PRO A 510 -4.46 -26.28 7.14
CA PRO A 510 -5.52 -26.30 6.15
C PRO A 510 -4.97 -26.07 4.74
N PRO A 511 -5.76 -26.36 3.68
CA PRO A 511 -5.30 -26.20 2.30
C PRO A 511 -4.72 -24.80 2.05
N LEU A 512 -3.48 -24.75 1.54
CA LEU A 512 -2.81 -23.53 1.14
C LEU A 512 -3.33 -23.09 -0.22
N ARG A 513 -4.00 -21.93 -0.29
CA ARG A 513 -4.41 -21.26 -1.54
C ARG A 513 -3.27 -20.42 -2.09
N VAL A 514 -3.49 -19.14 -2.42
CA VAL A 514 -2.45 -18.22 -2.88
C VAL A 514 -1.46 -17.92 -1.75
N TRP A 515 -1.98 -17.59 -0.58
CA TRP A 515 -1.19 -17.21 0.58
C TRP A 515 -1.84 -17.68 1.88
N GLN A 516 -1.02 -18.17 2.80
CA GLN A 516 -1.45 -18.56 4.14
C GLN A 516 -0.55 -17.89 5.18
N LEU A 517 -1.19 -17.34 6.21
CA LEU A 517 -0.56 -16.81 7.41
C LEU A 517 -0.79 -17.79 8.56
N VAL A 518 0.30 -18.24 9.19
CA VAL A 518 0.26 -19.13 10.35
C VAL A 518 0.86 -18.41 11.54
N LEU A 519 0.04 -18.10 12.53
CA LEU A 519 0.46 -17.50 13.79
C LEU A 519 0.78 -18.60 14.80
N VAL A 520 1.95 -18.50 15.42
CA VAL A 520 2.41 -19.41 16.47
C VAL A 520 2.68 -18.61 17.73
N ASP A 521 1.97 -18.93 18.80
CA ASP A 521 2.28 -18.50 20.15
C ASP A 521 3.15 -19.58 20.80
N PRO A 522 4.49 -19.41 20.86
CA PRO A 522 5.41 -20.50 21.19
C PRO A 522 5.32 -20.96 22.65
N TRP A 523 4.81 -20.10 23.53
CA TRP A 523 4.66 -20.39 24.95
C TRP A 523 3.33 -21.09 25.29
N GLY A 524 2.32 -21.00 24.41
CA GLY A 524 0.95 -21.46 24.68
C GLY A 524 0.18 -20.57 25.65
N GLU A 525 -0.94 -21.06 26.17
CA GLU A 525 -1.58 -20.49 27.35
C GLU A 525 -0.79 -20.90 28.61
N GLU A 526 -0.57 -19.97 29.54
CA GLU A 526 -0.06 -20.32 30.88
C GLU A 526 -1.07 -21.28 31.54
N ALA A 527 -0.58 -22.45 31.94
CA ALA A 527 -1.40 -23.53 32.53
C ALA A 527 -1.94 -23.20 33.92
#